data_AF-A0A231NXL2-F1
#
_entry.id   AF-A0A231NXL2-F1
#
_cell.length_a   1.000
_cell.length_b   1.000
_cell.length_c   1.000
_cell.angle_alpha   90.00
_cell.angle_beta   90.00
_cell.angle_gamma   90.00
#
_symmetry.space_group_name_H-M   'P 1'
#
loop_
_entity.id
_entity.type
_entity.pdbx_description
1 polymer ?
#
loop_
_entity_poly.entity_id
_entity_poly.type
_entity_poly.pdbx_seq_one_letter_code
_entity_poly.pdbx_strand_id
1 'polypeptide(L)'
;MNYLSLMTADEIQYVCTVIPHKRVSDYFRNNPKEFAKICPGFRPTAISRLNVSDLLYRNRNNGFVSSFIEKTINIWLSQIQECIDECQKDGSRKDVAYIETLAQSFFVDNIALYFKLREEEHSETYISLLSSAATVAKKTLEERENLKVDVESKTAEIERLQIELTSVTNALNSSKLKQHEYTNEIKSLKQKISNVNELNDILKNKEEAIATLEAEIVQLKKSVKDLKTDLKATRSGQQLEAQIREEAEKKQTEKIQRQFTVLKPLSPTDMDEFKEFLGYNLEDIGVSTRSDYYLLLKQHLCDILFQGMPIIINRGAGVPMMKCIANTLVGNPNVASLTYNRDISVQEIEAFLLVKARIVCLDGFLGNYNETELLALLERHRNKIVFLTLAYDRTLRFIPYEIFRYCHYLNLNRIQTLTMSVNVTEDPSVVEESEADTQEVNSDARFSLLLKELLDEFGFSPSLTMHKCAHISSEQDLCCTLAFNILPYCVDVLQIAPFEISERFVKYAGDKGRCSYKNLFKEWFAR
;
A
#
# COMPACT_ATOMS: atom_id res chain seq x y z
N MET A 1 -40.64 65.33 14.63
CA MET A 1 -40.58 66.48 13.71
C MET A 1 -41.60 66.27 12.60
N ASN A 2 -42.17 67.35 12.08
CA ASN A 2 -43.04 67.32 10.90
C ASN A 2 -42.15 67.47 9.64
N TYR A 3 -41.63 66.34 9.14
CA TYR A 3 -40.72 66.34 8.00
C TYR A 3 -41.46 66.63 6.68
N LEU A 4 -42.72 66.22 6.57
CA LEU A 4 -43.51 66.41 5.35
C LEU A 4 -43.73 67.88 5.02
N SER A 5 -43.83 68.77 6.02
CA SER A 5 -43.94 70.22 5.78
C SER A 5 -42.66 70.87 5.26
N LEU A 6 -41.51 70.22 5.42
CA LEU A 6 -40.22 70.72 4.95
C LEU A 6 -39.93 70.31 3.50
N MET A 7 -40.70 69.37 2.95
CA MET A 7 -40.43 68.73 1.68
C MET A 7 -41.34 69.24 0.55
N THR A 8 -40.79 69.34 -0.65
CA THR A 8 -41.53 69.56 -1.88
C THR A 8 -42.31 68.31 -2.30
N ALA A 9 -43.26 68.45 -3.22
CA ALA A 9 -44.02 67.33 -3.75
C ALA A 9 -43.11 66.22 -4.33
N ASP A 10 -42.06 66.61 -5.06
CA ASP A 10 -41.12 65.69 -5.70
C ASP A 10 -40.25 64.96 -4.67
N GLU A 11 -39.81 65.64 -3.61
CA GLU A 11 -39.07 65.03 -2.50
C GLU A 11 -39.95 64.03 -1.72
N ILE A 12 -41.25 64.31 -1.54
CA ILE A 12 -42.16 63.36 -0.88
C ILE A 12 -42.38 62.14 -1.78
N GLN A 13 -42.53 62.36 -3.09
CA GLN A 13 -42.63 61.26 -4.06
C GLN A 13 -41.36 60.38 -4.04
N TYR A 14 -40.18 61.00 -3.98
CA TYR A 14 -38.91 60.28 -3.83
C TYR A 14 -38.93 59.40 -2.57
N VAL A 15 -39.24 59.96 -1.39
CA VAL A 15 -39.30 59.20 -0.14
C VAL A 15 -40.28 58.03 -0.25
N CYS A 16 -41.49 58.26 -0.74
CA CYS A 16 -42.47 57.20 -0.96
C CYS A 16 -41.98 56.08 -1.89
N THR A 17 -41.08 56.40 -2.82
CA THR A 17 -40.50 55.44 -3.77
C THR A 17 -39.40 54.60 -3.14
N VAL A 18 -38.55 55.19 -2.30
CA VAL A 18 -37.41 54.49 -1.68
C VAL A 18 -37.76 53.71 -0.41
N ILE A 19 -38.96 53.90 0.17
CA ILE A 19 -39.41 53.07 1.30
C ILE A 19 -39.55 51.60 0.86
N PRO A 20 -38.88 50.64 1.53
CA PRO A 20 -38.99 49.23 1.18
C PRO A 20 -40.42 48.71 1.23
N HIS A 21 -40.88 48.08 0.14
CA HIS A 21 -42.24 47.54 -0.01
C HIS A 21 -42.65 46.64 1.16
N LYS A 22 -41.73 45.80 1.65
CA LYS A 22 -41.94 44.91 2.81
C LYS A 22 -42.34 45.69 4.07
N ARG A 23 -41.64 46.78 4.36
CA ARG A 23 -41.90 47.62 5.54
C ARG A 23 -43.29 48.24 5.50
N VAL A 24 -43.71 48.68 4.31
CA VAL A 24 -45.06 49.21 4.09
C VAL A 24 -46.11 48.10 4.27
N SER A 25 -45.85 46.94 3.67
CA SER A 25 -46.73 45.77 3.78
C SER A 25 -46.98 45.37 5.23
N ASP A 26 -45.93 45.27 6.03
CA ASP A 26 -46.02 44.88 7.42
C ASP A 26 -46.74 45.95 8.27
N TYR A 27 -46.48 47.22 8.00
CA TYR A 27 -47.15 48.32 8.68
C TYR A 27 -48.68 48.35 8.45
N PHE A 28 -49.13 48.18 7.21
CA PHE A 28 -50.56 48.13 6.89
C PHE A 28 -51.24 46.84 7.34
N ARG A 29 -50.54 45.69 7.32
CA ARG A 29 -51.06 44.42 7.88
C ARG A 29 -51.34 44.53 9.37
N ASN A 30 -50.47 45.21 10.11
CA ASN A 30 -50.63 45.43 11.55
C ASN A 30 -51.74 46.45 11.89
N ASN A 31 -52.27 47.17 10.88
CA ASN A 31 -53.28 48.21 11.06
C ASN A 31 -54.44 48.07 10.04
N PRO A 32 -55.20 46.96 10.06
CA PRO A 32 -56.18 46.63 9.03
C PRO A 32 -57.36 47.61 8.97
N LYS A 33 -57.73 48.21 10.11
CA LYS A 33 -58.83 49.20 10.18
C LYS A 33 -58.48 50.51 9.47
N GLU A 34 -57.24 50.97 9.62
CA GLU A 34 -56.76 52.17 8.94
C GLU A 34 -56.51 51.89 7.45
N PHE A 35 -55.99 50.70 7.11
CA PHE A 35 -55.88 50.27 5.71
C PHE A 35 -57.23 50.27 4.98
N ALA A 36 -58.29 49.74 5.59
CA ALA A 36 -59.62 49.69 4.97
C ALA A 36 -60.20 51.08 4.65
N LYS A 37 -59.83 52.11 5.41
CA LYS A 37 -60.22 53.51 5.13
C LYS A 37 -59.49 54.09 3.92
N ILE A 38 -58.28 53.62 3.66
CA ILE A 38 -57.40 54.10 2.59
C ILE A 38 -57.61 53.31 1.28
N CYS A 39 -57.89 52.01 1.39
CA CYS A 39 -58.12 51.09 0.27
C CYS A 39 -59.39 50.26 0.52
N PRO A 40 -60.59 50.85 0.34
CA PRO A 40 -61.85 50.14 0.57
C PRO A 40 -62.00 48.96 -0.38
N GLY A 41 -62.51 47.83 0.15
CA GLY A 41 -62.72 46.60 -0.63
C GLY A 41 -61.49 45.71 -0.79
N PHE A 42 -60.30 46.15 -0.38
CA PHE A 42 -59.08 45.35 -0.41
C PHE A 42 -58.72 44.82 0.98
N ARG A 43 -58.10 43.63 1.03
CA ARG A 43 -57.47 43.11 2.24
C ARG A 43 -56.03 43.63 2.35
N PRO A 44 -55.48 43.87 3.55
CA PRO A 44 -54.08 44.28 3.72
C PRO A 44 -53.07 43.30 3.09
N THR A 45 -53.44 42.02 2.94
CA THR A 45 -52.62 41.01 2.25
C THR A 45 -52.50 41.22 0.73
N ALA A 46 -53.39 42.01 0.12
CA ALA A 46 -53.36 42.35 -1.30
C ALA A 46 -52.38 43.50 -1.64
N ILE A 47 -51.74 44.11 -0.64
CA ILE A 47 -50.81 45.24 -0.82
C ILE A 47 -49.59 44.89 -1.70
N SER A 48 -49.23 43.60 -1.80
CA SER A 48 -48.19 43.10 -2.71
C SER A 48 -48.52 43.30 -4.19
N ARG A 49 -49.79 43.55 -4.53
CA ARG A 49 -50.26 43.77 -5.90
C ARG A 49 -50.51 45.24 -6.21
N LEU A 50 -50.34 46.14 -5.24
CA LEU A 50 -50.57 47.57 -5.40
C LEU A 50 -49.27 48.30 -5.68
N ASN A 51 -49.35 49.42 -6.41
CA ASN A 51 -48.26 50.38 -6.45
C ASN A 51 -48.20 51.11 -5.11
N VAL A 52 -47.32 50.64 -4.23
CA VAL A 52 -47.19 51.12 -2.86
C VAL A 52 -46.66 52.55 -2.79
N SER A 53 -45.75 52.93 -3.68
CA SER A 53 -45.21 54.29 -3.71
C SER A 53 -46.32 55.32 -4.00
N ASP A 54 -47.13 55.05 -5.02
CA ASP A 54 -48.29 55.87 -5.39
C ASP A 54 -49.34 55.90 -4.28
N LEU A 55 -49.57 54.76 -3.62
CA LEU A 55 -50.52 54.66 -2.52
C LEU A 55 -50.12 55.57 -1.35
N LEU A 56 -48.85 55.53 -0.96
CA LEU A 56 -48.30 56.38 0.10
C LEU A 56 -48.38 57.85 -0.29
N TYR A 57 -47.96 58.19 -1.52
CA TYR A 57 -47.95 59.57 -1.99
C TYR A 57 -49.35 60.19 -2.07
N ARG A 58 -50.32 59.48 -2.65
CA ARG A 58 -51.71 59.97 -2.77
C ARG A 58 -52.37 60.19 -1.42
N ASN A 59 -52.02 59.36 -0.43
CA ASN A 59 -52.57 59.43 0.92
C ASN A 59 -51.68 60.15 1.91
N ARG A 60 -50.64 60.87 1.48
CA ARG A 60 -49.64 61.52 2.35
C ARG A 60 -50.23 62.50 3.38
N ASN A 61 -51.40 63.08 3.11
CA ASN A 61 -52.08 64.00 4.02
C ASN A 61 -53.01 63.29 5.02
N ASN A 62 -53.20 61.97 4.87
CA ASN A 62 -53.95 61.17 5.84
C ASN A 62 -53.09 60.97 7.10
N GLY A 63 -53.62 61.26 8.28
CA GLY A 63 -52.87 61.21 9.55
C GLY A 63 -52.19 59.87 9.86
N PHE A 64 -52.74 58.75 9.37
CA PHE A 64 -52.11 57.43 9.53
C PHE A 64 -50.89 57.27 8.61
N VAL A 65 -51.02 57.67 7.35
CA VAL A 65 -49.94 57.57 6.34
C VAL A 65 -48.87 58.61 6.57
N SER A 66 -49.24 59.85 6.93
CA SER A 66 -48.29 60.90 7.28
C SER A 66 -47.43 60.48 8.46
N SER A 67 -48.05 59.96 9.54
CA SER A 67 -47.33 59.45 10.71
C SER A 67 -46.37 58.31 10.36
N PHE A 68 -46.76 57.43 9.45
CA PHE A 68 -45.88 56.36 8.96
C PHE A 68 -44.65 56.89 8.22
N ILE A 69 -44.85 57.83 7.30
CA ILE A 69 -43.77 58.42 6.51
C ILE A 69 -42.82 59.19 7.43
N GLU A 70 -43.35 60.04 8.31
CA GLU A 70 -42.55 60.81 9.27
C GLU A 70 -41.74 59.91 10.22
N LYS A 71 -42.37 58.86 10.78
CA LYS A 71 -41.65 57.89 11.62
C LYS A 71 -40.55 57.16 10.84
N THR A 72 -40.81 56.86 9.58
CA THR A 72 -39.83 56.19 8.72
C THR A 72 -38.63 57.07 8.45
N ILE A 73 -38.86 58.34 8.07
CA ILE A 73 -37.80 59.35 7.92
C ILE A 73 -37.02 59.51 9.22
N ASN A 74 -37.70 59.64 10.36
CA ASN A 74 -37.03 59.79 11.65
C ASN A 74 -36.08 58.62 11.95
N ILE A 75 -36.55 57.38 11.71
CA ILE A 75 -35.73 56.18 11.91
C ILE A 75 -34.51 56.20 11.00
N TRP A 76 -34.67 56.56 9.72
CA TRP A 76 -33.54 56.65 8.79
C TRP A 76 -32.52 57.70 9.22
N LEU A 77 -32.96 58.90 9.61
CA LEU A 77 -32.06 59.96 10.07
C LEU A 77 -31.30 59.55 11.33
N SER A 78 -31.97 58.91 12.29
CA SER A 78 -31.31 58.39 13.50
C SER A 78 -30.28 57.31 13.18
N GLN A 79 -30.62 56.34 12.32
CA GLN A 79 -29.70 55.26 11.93
C GLN A 79 -28.48 55.79 11.16
N ILE A 80 -28.70 56.72 10.23
CA ILE A 80 -27.60 57.33 9.48
C ILE A 80 -26.69 58.12 10.43
N GLN A 81 -27.24 58.85 11.38
CA GLN A 81 -26.43 59.58 12.36
C GLN A 81 -25.61 58.64 13.25
N GLU A 82 -26.22 57.55 13.72
CA GLU A 82 -25.53 56.53 14.53
C GLU A 82 -24.34 55.93 13.76
N CYS A 83 -24.54 55.55 12.49
CA CYS A 83 -23.45 55.05 11.64
C CYS A 83 -22.35 56.11 11.42
N ILE A 84 -22.71 57.37 11.19
CA ILE A 84 -21.71 58.45 11.03
C ILE A 84 -20.92 58.63 12.33
N ASP A 85 -21.58 58.65 13.49
CA ASP A 85 -20.93 58.81 14.79
C ASP A 85 -19.97 57.63 15.09
N GLU A 86 -20.34 56.41 14.72
CA GLU A 86 -19.49 55.22 14.81
C GLU A 86 -18.26 55.33 13.91
N CYS A 87 -18.45 55.64 12.61
CA CYS A 87 -17.33 55.85 11.69
C CYS A 87 -16.35 56.92 12.20
N GLN A 88 -16.87 57.99 12.81
CA GLN A 88 -16.04 59.05 13.39
C GLN A 88 -15.31 58.63 14.67
N LYS A 89 -15.93 57.79 15.52
CA LYS A 89 -15.24 57.17 16.68
C LYS A 89 -14.09 56.27 16.24
N ASP A 90 -14.25 55.58 15.12
CA ASP A 90 -13.22 54.74 14.51
C ASP A 90 -12.11 55.54 13.79
N GLY A 91 -12.14 56.87 13.90
CA GLY A 91 -11.11 57.77 13.39
C GLY A 91 -11.33 58.25 11.95
N SER A 92 -12.48 57.95 11.34
CA SER A 92 -12.79 58.41 9.99
C SER A 92 -13.08 59.90 9.97
N ARG A 93 -12.61 60.57 8.92
CA ARG A 93 -12.99 61.96 8.65
C ARG A 93 -14.49 62.03 8.39
N LYS A 94 -15.13 63.13 8.85
CA LYS A 94 -16.57 63.34 8.69
C LYS A 94 -17.07 63.17 7.24
N ASP A 95 -16.33 63.71 6.27
CA ASP A 95 -16.67 63.59 4.84
C ASP A 95 -16.65 62.13 4.35
N VAL A 96 -15.71 61.31 4.85
CA VAL A 96 -15.61 59.89 4.51
C VAL A 96 -16.76 59.11 5.14
N ALA A 97 -17.07 59.38 6.41
CA ALA A 97 -18.22 58.79 7.10
C ALA A 97 -19.54 59.09 6.39
N TYR A 98 -19.72 60.32 5.88
CA TYR A 98 -20.87 60.67 5.04
C TYR A 98 -20.90 59.86 3.74
N ILE A 99 -19.79 59.77 3.00
CA ILE A 99 -19.73 59.02 1.74
C ILE A 99 -20.11 57.56 1.95
N GLU A 100 -19.50 56.90 2.92
CA GLU A 100 -19.69 55.46 3.18
C GLU A 100 -21.10 55.13 3.68
N THR A 101 -21.63 55.97 4.59
CA THR A 101 -22.95 55.76 5.17
C THR A 101 -24.06 56.10 4.17
N LEU A 102 -23.95 57.23 3.46
CA LEU A 102 -24.99 57.67 2.53
C LEU A 102 -25.05 56.81 1.28
N ALA A 103 -23.93 56.25 0.82
CA ALA A 103 -23.89 55.30 -0.30
C ALA A 103 -24.79 54.07 -0.10
N GLN A 104 -25.00 53.67 1.16
CA GLN A 104 -25.83 52.53 1.55
C GLN A 104 -27.21 52.95 2.08
N SER A 105 -27.51 54.25 2.10
CA SER A 105 -28.73 54.80 2.66
C SER A 105 -29.85 54.95 1.62
N PHE A 106 -31.07 55.17 2.11
CA PHE A 106 -32.22 55.53 1.28
C PHE A 106 -32.13 56.94 0.66
N PHE A 107 -31.07 57.71 0.95
CA PHE A 107 -30.85 59.06 0.40
C PHE A 107 -29.73 59.11 -0.65
N VAL A 108 -29.15 57.99 -1.06
CA VAL A 108 -28.01 57.97 -2.00
C VAL A 108 -28.30 58.71 -3.32
N ASP A 109 -29.53 58.61 -3.82
CA ASP A 109 -29.95 59.25 -5.07
C ASP A 109 -30.48 60.70 -4.84
N ASN A 110 -30.56 61.15 -3.58
CA ASN A 110 -30.97 62.51 -3.20
C ASN A 110 -30.37 62.93 -1.83
N ILE A 111 -29.05 63.18 -1.81
CA ILE A 111 -28.33 63.58 -0.58
C ILE A 111 -28.70 64.99 -0.13
N ALA A 112 -29.07 65.88 -1.05
CA ALA A 112 -29.54 67.22 -0.72
C ALA A 112 -30.74 67.16 0.25
N LEU A 113 -31.67 66.23 0.01
CA LEU A 113 -32.82 66.00 0.88
C LEU A 113 -32.41 65.54 2.29
N TYR A 114 -31.36 64.70 2.42
CA TYR A 114 -30.86 64.30 3.73
C TYR A 114 -30.42 65.51 4.57
N PHE A 115 -29.57 66.37 4.01
CA PHE A 115 -29.10 67.57 4.72
C PHE A 115 -30.22 68.56 5.01
N LYS A 116 -31.16 68.72 4.08
CA LYS A 116 -32.36 69.53 4.26
C LYS A 116 -33.21 69.06 5.45
N LEU A 117 -33.44 67.76 5.59
CA LEU A 117 -34.20 67.18 6.70
C LEU A 117 -33.44 67.22 8.04
N ARG A 118 -32.13 67.39 7.99
CA ARG A 118 -31.24 67.61 9.14
C ARG A 118 -31.09 69.08 9.52
N GLU A 119 -31.65 69.99 8.72
CA GLU A 119 -31.45 71.43 8.85
C GLU A 119 -29.93 71.81 8.83
N GLU A 120 -29.14 71.05 8.07
CA GLU A 120 -27.69 71.27 7.89
C GLU A 120 -27.43 71.98 6.55
N GLU A 121 -26.88 73.20 6.61
CA GLU A 121 -26.57 73.99 5.41
C GLU A 121 -25.17 73.64 4.87
N HIS A 122 -25.12 73.28 3.59
CA HIS A 122 -23.88 73.03 2.85
C HIS A 122 -23.92 73.70 1.48
N SER A 123 -22.75 74.02 0.92
CA SER A 123 -22.69 74.58 -0.43
C SER A 123 -23.17 73.57 -1.46
N GLU A 124 -23.81 74.06 -2.53
CA GLU A 124 -24.25 73.23 -3.65
C GLU A 124 -23.09 72.42 -4.26
N THR A 125 -21.90 73.03 -4.33
CA THR A 125 -20.67 72.36 -4.77
C THR A 125 -20.25 71.20 -3.88
N TYR A 126 -20.39 71.32 -2.56
CA TYR A 126 -20.08 70.25 -1.61
C TYR A 126 -21.09 69.10 -1.73
N ILE A 127 -22.39 69.42 -1.77
CA ILE A 127 -23.46 68.43 -1.95
C ILE A 127 -23.29 67.68 -3.28
N SER A 128 -22.96 68.38 -4.37
CA SER A 128 -22.72 67.76 -5.68
C SER A 128 -21.51 66.82 -5.67
N LEU A 129 -20.40 67.21 -5.01
CA LEU A 129 -19.21 66.37 -4.89
C LEU A 129 -19.50 65.13 -4.04
N LEU A 130 -20.18 65.31 -2.90
CA LEU A 130 -20.56 64.23 -2.00
C LEU A 130 -21.52 63.25 -2.66
N SER A 131 -22.51 63.75 -3.40
CA SER A 131 -23.46 62.93 -4.18
C SER A 131 -22.74 62.08 -5.22
N SER A 132 -21.78 62.68 -5.94
CA SER A 132 -20.96 61.95 -6.92
C SER A 132 -20.11 60.88 -6.24
N ALA A 133 -19.46 61.22 -5.12
CA ALA A 133 -18.62 60.28 -4.37
C ALA A 133 -19.43 59.12 -3.77
N ALA A 134 -20.59 59.39 -3.17
CA ALA A 134 -21.49 58.38 -2.64
C ALA A 134 -22.08 57.48 -3.73
N THR A 135 -22.39 58.03 -4.92
CA THR A 135 -22.83 57.25 -6.08
C THR A 135 -21.73 56.30 -6.56
N VAL A 136 -20.48 56.77 -6.61
CA VAL A 136 -19.32 55.93 -6.95
C VAL A 136 -19.14 54.85 -5.88
N ALA A 137 -19.20 55.20 -4.59
CA ALA A 137 -19.07 54.24 -3.51
C ALA A 137 -20.16 53.16 -3.55
N LYS A 138 -21.42 53.51 -3.85
CA LYS A 138 -22.51 52.55 -4.05
C LYS A 138 -22.20 51.57 -5.17
N LYS A 139 -21.77 52.06 -6.33
CA LYS A 139 -21.40 51.21 -7.48
C LYS A 139 -20.24 50.27 -7.12
N THR A 140 -19.20 50.78 -6.45
CA THR A 140 -18.07 49.98 -6.02
C THR A 140 -18.48 48.88 -5.03
N LEU A 141 -19.41 49.16 -4.12
CA LEU A 141 -19.95 48.16 -3.19
C LEU A 141 -20.77 47.08 -3.92
N GLU A 142 -21.62 47.48 -4.87
CA GLU A 142 -22.39 46.55 -5.71
C GLU A 142 -21.46 45.65 -6.55
N GLU A 143 -20.43 46.21 -7.17
CA GLU A 143 -19.41 45.45 -7.92
C GLU A 143 -18.64 44.48 -7.01
N ARG A 144 -18.28 44.90 -5.80
CA ARG A 144 -17.59 44.05 -4.83
C ARG A 144 -18.42 42.85 -4.40
N GLU A 145 -19.71 43.05 -4.12
CA GLU A 145 -20.62 41.95 -3.78
C GLU A 145 -20.82 41.00 -4.96
N ASN A 146 -20.96 41.52 -6.18
CA ASN A 146 -21.03 40.68 -7.39
C ASN A 146 -19.75 39.86 -7.58
N LEU A 147 -18.59 40.47 -7.43
CA LEU A 147 -17.30 39.78 -7.51
C LEU A 147 -17.16 38.71 -6.42
N LYS A 148 -17.66 38.96 -5.21
CA LYS A 148 -17.64 38.00 -4.12
C LYS A 148 -18.47 36.76 -4.45
N VAL A 149 -19.68 36.94 -4.99
CA VAL A 149 -20.54 35.84 -5.46
C VAL A 149 -19.85 35.05 -6.58
N ASP A 150 -19.21 35.73 -7.53
CA ASP A 150 -18.46 35.09 -8.62
C ASP A 150 -17.26 34.27 -8.10
N VAL A 151 -16.53 34.79 -7.10
CA VAL A 151 -15.41 34.08 -6.45
C VAL A 151 -15.90 32.85 -5.72
N GLU A 152 -16.99 32.95 -4.95
CA GLU A 152 -17.60 31.81 -4.25
C GLU A 152 -18.05 30.73 -5.25
N SER A 153 -18.68 31.13 -6.36
CA SER A 153 -19.09 30.21 -7.43
C SER A 153 -17.90 29.51 -8.09
N LYS A 154 -16.85 30.25 -8.47
CA LYS A 154 -15.63 29.69 -9.07
C LYS A 154 -14.88 28.77 -8.10
N THR A 155 -14.87 29.10 -6.81
CA THR A 155 -14.23 28.26 -5.78
C THR A 155 -14.92 26.91 -5.68
N ALA A 156 -16.26 26.88 -5.65
CA ALA A 156 -17.04 25.64 -5.65
C ALA A 156 -16.79 24.80 -6.93
N GLU A 157 -16.62 25.45 -8.09
CA GLU A 157 -16.27 24.75 -9.34
C GLU A 157 -14.87 24.13 -9.30
N ILE A 158 -13.89 24.83 -8.73
CA ILE A 158 -12.53 24.30 -8.55
C ILE A 158 -12.55 23.06 -7.65
N GLU A 159 -13.26 23.11 -6.52
CA GLU A 159 -13.40 21.95 -5.61
C GLU A 159 -14.04 20.76 -6.33
N ARG A 160 -15.09 20.98 -7.12
CA ARG A 160 -15.72 19.93 -7.93
C ARG A 160 -14.72 19.32 -8.93
N LEU A 161 -13.97 20.15 -9.65
CA LEU A 161 -12.99 19.69 -10.63
C LEU A 161 -11.84 18.91 -9.97
N GLN A 162 -11.42 19.28 -8.75
CA GLN A 162 -10.39 18.54 -8.01
C GLN A 162 -10.87 17.14 -7.59
N ILE A 163 -12.14 17.01 -7.18
CA ILE A 163 -12.75 15.70 -6.89
C ILE A 163 -12.81 14.84 -8.15
N GLU A 164 -13.16 15.42 -9.30
CA GLU A 164 -13.21 14.70 -10.57
C GLU A 164 -11.82 14.26 -11.02
N LEU A 165 -10.81 15.14 -10.92
CA LEU A 165 -9.42 14.85 -11.28
C LEU A 165 -8.84 13.71 -10.43
N THR A 166 -9.10 13.71 -9.13
CA THR A 166 -8.66 12.62 -8.23
C THR A 166 -9.35 11.29 -8.58
N SER A 167 -10.65 11.30 -8.89
CA SER A 167 -11.39 10.12 -9.36
C SER A 167 -10.80 9.54 -10.66
N VAL A 168 -10.57 10.40 -11.67
CA VAL A 168 -9.98 9.98 -12.96
C VAL A 168 -8.56 9.45 -12.77
N THR A 169 -7.77 10.07 -11.91
CA THR A 169 -6.39 9.62 -11.61
C THR A 169 -6.39 8.23 -10.99
N ASN A 170 -7.30 7.96 -10.06
CA ASN A 170 -7.45 6.64 -9.45
C ASN A 170 -7.87 5.59 -10.49
N ALA A 171 -8.85 5.90 -11.34
CA ALA A 171 -9.28 5.01 -12.42
C ALA A 171 -8.15 4.71 -13.41
N LEU A 172 -7.35 5.72 -13.77
CA LEU A 172 -6.18 5.55 -14.64
C LEU A 172 -5.13 4.62 -14.01
N ASN A 173 -4.84 4.79 -12.72
CA ASN A 173 -3.89 3.94 -12.01
C ASN A 173 -4.38 2.48 -11.94
N SER A 174 -5.67 2.26 -11.64
CA SER A 174 -6.27 0.91 -11.69
C SER A 174 -6.20 0.29 -13.08
N SER A 175 -6.44 1.08 -14.13
CA SER A 175 -6.33 0.61 -15.52
C SER A 175 -4.90 0.23 -15.89
N LYS A 176 -3.90 1.02 -15.46
CA LYS A 176 -2.47 0.71 -15.66
C LYS A 176 -2.06 -0.60 -14.98
N LEU A 177 -2.54 -0.86 -13.77
CA LEU A 177 -2.29 -2.12 -13.06
C LEU A 177 -2.83 -3.32 -13.85
N LYS A 178 -4.09 -3.25 -14.30
CA LYS A 178 -4.69 -4.30 -15.15
C LYS A 178 -3.93 -4.48 -16.47
N GLN A 179 -3.48 -3.41 -17.09
CA GLN A 179 -2.66 -3.49 -18.31
C GLN A 179 -1.35 -4.23 -18.05
N HIS A 180 -0.72 -3.99 -16.90
CA HIS A 180 0.50 -4.69 -16.51
C HIS A 180 0.24 -6.19 -16.27
N GLU A 181 -0.85 -6.54 -15.59
CA GLU A 181 -1.30 -7.92 -15.39
C GLU A 181 -1.50 -8.66 -16.72
N TYR A 182 -2.29 -8.08 -17.64
CA TYR A 182 -2.51 -8.67 -18.97
C TYR A 182 -1.21 -8.82 -19.76
N THR A 183 -0.28 -7.86 -19.64
CA THR A 183 1.02 -7.94 -20.31
C THR A 183 1.84 -9.12 -19.78
N ASN A 184 1.84 -9.33 -18.46
CA ASN A 184 2.54 -10.45 -17.83
C ASN A 184 1.90 -11.80 -18.20
N GLU A 185 0.57 -11.86 -18.24
CA GLU A 185 -0.17 -13.05 -18.66
C GLU A 185 0.14 -13.40 -20.12
N ILE A 186 0.11 -12.43 -21.03
CA ILE A 186 0.51 -12.61 -22.43
C ILE A 186 1.94 -13.15 -22.53
N LYS A 187 2.87 -12.64 -21.72
CA LYS A 187 4.26 -13.12 -21.71
C LYS A 187 4.36 -14.57 -21.26
N SER A 188 3.64 -14.95 -20.20
CA SER A 188 3.57 -16.33 -19.71
C SER A 188 2.97 -17.28 -20.76
N LEU A 189 1.87 -16.88 -21.40
CA LEU A 189 1.23 -17.67 -22.45
C LEU A 189 2.15 -17.86 -23.66
N LYS A 190 2.88 -16.83 -24.08
CA LYS A 190 3.88 -16.95 -25.16
C LYS A 190 4.98 -17.95 -24.81
N GLN A 191 5.47 -17.96 -23.57
CA GLN A 191 6.48 -18.92 -23.14
C GLN A 191 5.93 -20.36 -23.13
N LYS A 192 4.69 -20.55 -22.64
CA LYS A 192 4.03 -21.87 -22.70
C LYS A 192 3.88 -22.38 -24.14
N ILE A 193 3.50 -21.50 -25.07
CA ILE A 193 3.40 -21.85 -26.50
C ILE A 193 4.77 -22.28 -27.05
N SER A 194 5.86 -21.58 -26.69
CA SER A 194 7.22 -21.97 -27.10
C SER A 194 7.57 -23.38 -26.61
N ASN A 195 7.34 -23.66 -25.32
CA ASN A 195 7.64 -24.96 -24.73
C ASN A 195 6.82 -26.09 -25.38
N VAL A 196 5.54 -25.84 -25.69
CA VAL A 196 4.69 -26.83 -26.38
C VAL A 196 5.22 -27.11 -27.79
N ASN A 197 5.69 -26.09 -28.51
CA ASN A 197 6.29 -26.28 -29.82
C ASN A 197 7.58 -27.11 -29.76
N GLU A 198 8.47 -26.82 -28.80
CA GLU A 198 9.69 -27.61 -28.58
C GLU A 198 9.39 -29.08 -28.23
N LEU A 199 8.39 -29.31 -27.37
CA LEU A 199 7.95 -30.66 -27.03
C LEU A 199 7.40 -31.40 -28.25
N ASN A 200 6.62 -30.73 -29.10
CA ASN A 200 6.11 -31.33 -30.34
C ASN A 200 7.24 -31.72 -31.30
N ASP A 201 8.28 -30.88 -31.43
CA ASP A 201 9.44 -31.19 -32.26
C ASP A 201 10.20 -32.42 -31.72
N ILE A 202 10.36 -32.51 -30.39
CA ILE A 202 10.96 -33.69 -29.74
C ILE A 202 10.10 -34.94 -29.99
N LEU A 203 8.78 -34.83 -29.83
CA LEU A 203 7.84 -35.94 -29.99
C LEU A 203 7.92 -36.50 -31.41
N LYS A 204 7.91 -35.61 -32.41
CA LYS A 204 8.10 -35.99 -33.82
C LYS A 204 9.41 -36.73 -34.07
N ASN A 205 10.52 -36.24 -33.51
CA ASN A 205 11.83 -36.92 -33.62
C ASN A 205 11.81 -38.31 -32.96
N LYS A 206 11.09 -38.47 -31.84
CA LYS A 206 10.95 -39.76 -31.17
C LYS A 206 10.08 -40.73 -31.97
N GLU A 207 9.01 -40.25 -32.59
CA GLU A 207 8.16 -41.06 -33.48
C GLU A 207 8.96 -41.60 -34.67
N GLU A 208 9.79 -40.76 -35.30
CA GLU A 208 10.67 -41.18 -36.40
C GLU A 208 11.70 -42.23 -35.95
N ALA A 209 12.28 -42.07 -34.75
CA ALA A 209 13.21 -43.04 -34.17
C ALA A 209 12.54 -44.38 -33.84
N ILE A 210 11.33 -44.36 -33.28
CA ILE A 210 10.54 -45.57 -32.99
C ILE A 210 10.24 -46.31 -34.29
N ALA A 211 9.78 -45.61 -35.34
CA ALA A 211 9.51 -46.24 -36.63
C ALA A 211 10.75 -46.92 -37.22
N THR A 212 11.94 -46.33 -37.03
CA THR A 212 13.22 -46.91 -37.45
C THR A 212 13.55 -48.19 -36.67
N LEU A 213 13.44 -48.15 -35.35
CA LEU A 213 13.69 -49.32 -34.48
C LEU A 213 12.69 -50.45 -34.74
N GLU A 214 11.43 -50.13 -34.98
CA GLU A 214 10.42 -51.12 -35.36
C GLU A 214 10.78 -51.85 -36.66
N ALA A 215 11.28 -51.11 -37.66
CA ALA A 215 11.79 -51.69 -38.91
C ALA A 215 13.00 -52.62 -38.67
N GLU A 216 13.96 -52.21 -37.83
CA GLU A 216 15.11 -53.04 -37.45
C GLU A 216 14.69 -54.32 -36.70
N ILE A 217 13.74 -54.23 -35.77
CA ILE A 217 13.21 -55.39 -35.04
C ILE A 217 12.58 -56.39 -36.01
N VAL A 218 11.84 -55.93 -37.01
CA VAL A 218 11.27 -56.81 -38.05
C VAL A 218 12.39 -57.51 -38.84
N GLN A 219 13.45 -56.79 -39.19
CA GLN A 219 14.61 -57.34 -39.89
C GLN A 219 15.37 -58.37 -39.04
N LEU A 220 15.61 -58.07 -37.77
CA LEU A 220 16.27 -58.97 -36.83
C LEU A 220 15.44 -60.21 -36.56
N LYS A 221 14.11 -60.07 -36.38
CA LYS A 221 13.21 -61.22 -36.23
C LYS A 221 13.26 -62.15 -37.45
N LYS A 222 13.34 -61.59 -38.66
CA LYS A 222 13.54 -62.38 -39.89
C LYS A 222 14.87 -63.12 -39.86
N SER A 223 15.96 -62.42 -39.55
CA SER A 223 17.31 -63.00 -39.46
C SER A 223 17.43 -64.09 -38.39
N VAL A 224 16.81 -63.89 -37.23
CA VAL A 224 16.75 -64.91 -36.15
C VAL A 224 15.95 -66.12 -36.60
N LYS A 225 14.85 -65.92 -37.34
CA LYS A 225 14.07 -67.03 -37.89
C LYS A 225 14.89 -67.86 -38.87
N ASP A 226 15.64 -67.19 -39.75
CA ASP A 226 16.50 -67.81 -40.76
C ASP A 226 17.69 -68.55 -40.09
N LEU A 227 18.37 -67.92 -39.11
CA LEU A 227 19.43 -68.56 -38.33
C LEU A 227 18.91 -69.75 -37.50
N LYS A 228 17.69 -69.68 -36.97
CA LYS A 228 17.08 -70.77 -36.20
C LYS A 228 16.69 -71.96 -37.08
N THR A 229 16.38 -71.73 -38.36
CA THR A 229 16.26 -72.81 -39.35
C THR A 229 17.61 -73.43 -39.68
N ASP A 230 18.68 -72.64 -39.77
CA ASP A 230 20.06 -73.14 -40.00
C ASP A 230 20.65 -73.89 -38.79
N LEU A 231 20.33 -73.44 -37.58
CA LEU A 231 20.73 -74.08 -36.32
C LEU A 231 20.02 -75.44 -36.11
N LYS A 232 18.78 -75.58 -36.57
CA LYS A 232 18.09 -76.88 -36.59
C LYS A 232 18.69 -77.85 -37.62
N ALA A 233 19.38 -77.35 -38.64
CA ALA A 233 20.08 -78.14 -39.63
C ALA A 233 21.47 -78.62 -39.14
N THR A 234 22.05 -77.98 -38.12
CA THR A 234 23.43 -78.26 -37.68
C THR A 234 23.43 -78.90 -36.29
N ARG A 235 23.64 -80.23 -36.23
CA ARG A 235 23.85 -80.97 -34.97
C ARG A 235 25.15 -80.52 -34.30
N SER A 236 25.05 -80.21 -33.01
CA SER A 236 25.97 -80.55 -31.89
C SER A 236 26.33 -79.34 -31.01
N GLY A 237 26.34 -79.57 -29.69
CA GLY A 237 27.15 -78.77 -28.77
C GLY A 237 26.40 -78.15 -27.60
N GLN A 238 26.04 -78.96 -26.62
CA GLN A 238 25.63 -78.59 -25.25
C GLN A 238 26.76 -77.89 -24.45
N GLN A 239 27.58 -77.05 -25.09
CA GLN A 239 28.80 -76.49 -24.50
C GLN A 239 28.77 -74.95 -24.33
N LEU A 240 27.76 -74.25 -24.89
CA LEU A 240 27.67 -72.78 -24.81
C LEU A 240 26.78 -72.24 -23.67
N GLU A 241 25.90 -73.07 -23.08
CA GLU A 241 24.95 -72.60 -22.04
C GLU A 241 25.63 -72.26 -20.71
N ALA A 242 26.83 -72.78 -20.45
CA ALA A 242 27.57 -72.52 -19.21
C ALA A 242 28.34 -71.19 -19.22
N GLN A 243 28.78 -70.71 -20.38
CA GLN A 243 29.62 -69.49 -20.48
C GLN A 243 28.79 -68.19 -20.51
N ILE A 244 27.54 -68.24 -20.99
CA ILE A 244 26.67 -67.05 -21.10
C ILE A 244 26.13 -66.63 -19.72
N ARG A 245 26.08 -67.53 -18.75
CA ARG A 245 25.53 -67.27 -17.42
C ARG A 245 26.49 -66.47 -16.52
N GLU A 246 27.79 -66.53 -16.78
CA GLU A 246 28.82 -65.90 -15.95
C GLU A 246 29.10 -64.42 -16.35
N GLU A 247 28.86 -64.05 -17.60
CA GLU A 247 29.01 -62.65 -18.08
C GLU A 247 27.76 -61.78 -17.84
N ALA A 248 26.57 -62.38 -17.75
CA ALA A 248 25.32 -61.67 -17.50
C ALA A 248 25.21 -61.18 -16.03
N GLU A 249 25.82 -61.88 -15.07
CA GLU A 249 25.77 -61.53 -13.65
C GLU A 249 26.76 -60.41 -13.27
N LYS A 250 27.77 -60.12 -14.11
CA LYS A 250 28.77 -59.06 -13.82
C LYS A 250 28.32 -57.64 -14.16
N LYS A 251 27.39 -57.47 -15.11
CA LYS A 251 26.88 -56.14 -15.54
C LYS A 251 25.56 -55.72 -14.88
N GLN A 252 24.85 -56.66 -14.25
CA GLN A 252 23.56 -56.38 -13.63
C GLN A 252 23.69 -55.96 -12.15
N THR A 253 24.84 -56.24 -11.53
CA THR A 253 25.07 -56.05 -10.08
C THR A 253 25.54 -54.64 -9.72
N GLU A 254 26.08 -53.85 -10.66
CA GLU A 254 26.43 -52.43 -10.41
C GLU A 254 25.26 -51.45 -10.62
N LYS A 255 24.19 -51.88 -11.32
CA LYS A 255 23.04 -51.01 -11.64
C LYS A 255 21.86 -51.13 -10.68
N ILE A 256 21.82 -52.14 -9.80
CA ILE A 256 20.65 -52.46 -8.97
C ILE A 256 20.82 -52.02 -7.49
N GLN A 257 21.88 -51.29 -7.15
CA GLN A 257 22.17 -50.90 -5.75
C GLN A 257 22.28 -49.39 -5.50
N ARG A 258 21.49 -48.58 -6.20
CA ARG A 258 21.16 -47.21 -5.78
C ARG A 258 19.65 -47.05 -5.65
N GLN A 259 19.06 -47.81 -4.74
CA GLN A 259 17.88 -47.30 -4.04
C GLN A 259 18.39 -46.15 -3.18
N PHE A 260 18.27 -44.91 -3.66
CA PHE A 260 18.45 -43.74 -2.82
C PHE A 260 17.34 -43.77 -1.76
N THR A 261 17.66 -44.25 -0.56
CA THR A 261 16.83 -44.00 0.61
C THR A 261 16.85 -42.49 0.85
N VAL A 262 15.69 -41.85 0.71
CA VAL A 262 15.53 -40.44 1.07
C VAL A 262 15.86 -40.32 2.56
N LEU A 263 16.96 -39.64 2.88
CA LEU A 263 17.39 -39.45 4.26
C LEU A 263 16.40 -38.51 4.97
N LYS A 264 15.96 -38.88 6.19
CA LYS A 264 15.10 -38.03 7.00
C LYS A 264 15.88 -36.85 7.60
N PRO A 265 15.21 -35.72 7.91
CA PRO A 265 15.82 -34.65 8.70
C PRO A 265 16.30 -35.14 10.06
N LEU A 266 17.38 -34.54 10.57
CA LEU A 266 17.89 -34.76 11.93
C LEU A 266 17.60 -33.53 12.78
N SER A 267 17.22 -33.74 14.04
CA SER A 267 17.00 -32.68 15.03
C SER A 267 17.63 -33.03 16.37
N PRO A 268 18.06 -32.03 17.17
CA PRO A 268 18.41 -32.21 18.57
C PRO A 268 17.39 -33.03 19.34
N THR A 269 17.85 -33.96 20.17
CA THR A 269 17.00 -34.68 21.13
C THR A 269 16.49 -33.74 22.22
N ASP A 270 17.34 -32.80 22.66
CA ASP A 270 16.98 -31.68 23.52
C ASP A 270 17.16 -30.35 22.76
N MET A 271 16.04 -29.77 22.35
CA MET A 271 16.02 -28.50 21.63
C MET A 271 16.33 -27.30 22.56
N ASP A 272 16.03 -27.40 23.85
CA ASP A 272 16.29 -26.34 24.81
C ASP A 272 17.80 -26.27 25.10
N GLU A 273 18.49 -27.42 25.19
CA GLU A 273 19.94 -27.51 25.28
C GLU A 273 20.61 -26.85 24.06
N PHE A 274 20.22 -27.24 22.85
CA PHE A 274 20.73 -26.61 21.62
C PHE A 274 20.51 -25.10 21.63
N LYS A 275 19.31 -24.65 22.03
CA LYS A 275 18.95 -23.24 22.08
C LYS A 275 19.76 -22.49 23.13
N GLU A 276 20.10 -23.10 24.25
CA GLU A 276 20.96 -22.52 25.28
C GLU A 276 22.38 -22.30 24.75
N PHE A 277 23.02 -23.37 24.24
CA PHE A 277 24.38 -23.32 23.70
C PHE A 277 24.53 -22.40 22.48
N LEU A 278 23.50 -22.34 21.62
CA LEU A 278 23.45 -21.37 20.54
C LEU A 278 23.48 -19.93 21.10
N GLY A 279 22.81 -19.70 22.23
CA GLY A 279 22.82 -18.41 22.92
C GLY A 279 24.22 -17.96 23.30
N TYR A 280 25.00 -18.83 23.95
CA TYR A 280 26.39 -18.54 24.32
C TYR A 280 27.26 -18.21 23.10
N ASN A 281 27.13 -19.00 22.03
CA ASN A 281 27.87 -18.77 20.79
C ASN A 281 27.49 -17.45 20.10
N LEU A 282 26.23 -17.01 20.19
CA LEU A 282 25.80 -15.71 19.66
C LEU A 282 26.33 -14.55 20.50
N GLU A 283 26.35 -14.70 21.82
CA GLU A 283 26.90 -13.71 22.75
C GLU A 283 28.40 -13.50 22.55
N ASP A 284 29.14 -14.59 22.36
CA ASP A 284 30.58 -14.60 22.09
C ASP A 284 30.97 -13.77 20.85
N ILE A 285 30.17 -13.85 19.78
CA ILE A 285 30.38 -13.02 18.59
C ILE A 285 29.76 -11.61 18.70
N GLY A 286 29.29 -11.23 19.89
CA GLY A 286 28.84 -9.88 20.22
C GLY A 286 27.35 -9.61 20.02
N VAL A 287 26.51 -10.61 19.77
CA VAL A 287 25.06 -10.40 19.68
C VAL A 287 24.50 -10.10 21.08
N SER A 288 23.89 -8.92 21.24
CA SER A 288 23.40 -8.45 22.54
C SER A 288 22.15 -9.21 23.00
N THR A 289 22.24 -9.86 24.16
CA THR A 289 21.10 -10.53 24.85
C THR A 289 19.95 -9.59 25.22
N ARG A 290 20.24 -8.30 25.38
CA ARG A 290 19.25 -7.27 25.74
C ARG A 290 18.46 -6.73 24.55
N SER A 291 18.78 -7.18 23.34
CA SER A 291 18.10 -6.71 22.14
C SER A 291 16.77 -7.43 21.95
N ASP A 292 15.74 -6.69 21.51
CA ASP A 292 14.39 -7.22 21.29
C ASP A 292 14.37 -8.37 20.26
N TYR A 293 15.35 -8.43 19.35
CA TYR A 293 15.45 -9.47 18.34
C TYR A 293 16.14 -10.75 18.81
N TYR A 294 16.86 -10.75 19.94
CA TYR A 294 17.70 -11.89 20.36
C TYR A 294 16.87 -13.17 20.57
N LEU A 295 15.75 -13.06 21.30
CA LEU A 295 14.86 -14.20 21.54
C LEU A 295 14.16 -14.67 20.26
N LEU A 296 13.75 -13.73 19.40
CA LEU A 296 13.17 -14.04 18.09
C LEU A 296 14.18 -14.81 17.23
N LEU A 297 15.44 -14.37 17.19
CA LEU A 297 16.49 -14.98 16.38
C LEU A 297 16.74 -16.44 16.81
N LYS A 298 16.92 -16.66 18.12
CA LYS A 298 17.13 -18.01 18.66
C LYS A 298 15.97 -18.93 18.31
N GLN A 299 14.73 -18.46 18.52
CA GLN A 299 13.55 -19.25 18.19
C GLN A 299 13.49 -19.55 16.69
N HIS A 300 13.65 -18.54 15.85
CA HIS A 300 13.55 -18.71 14.40
C HIS A 300 14.60 -19.68 13.84
N LEU A 301 15.83 -19.67 14.37
CA LEU A 301 16.86 -20.62 13.98
C LEU A 301 16.49 -22.06 14.34
N CYS A 302 15.98 -22.30 15.55
CA CYS A 302 15.46 -23.61 15.94
C CYS A 302 14.34 -24.07 14.99
N ASP A 303 13.46 -23.16 14.59
CA ASP A 303 12.32 -23.48 13.73
C ASP A 303 12.75 -23.93 12.33
N ILE A 304 13.83 -23.38 11.76
CA ILE A 304 14.19 -23.60 10.34
C ILE A 304 15.35 -24.57 10.11
N LEU A 305 16.27 -24.74 11.07
CA LEU A 305 17.51 -25.51 10.85
C LEU A 305 17.24 -27.00 10.63
N PHE A 306 16.24 -27.54 11.32
CA PHE A 306 16.04 -28.99 11.42
C PHE A 306 14.88 -29.51 10.55
N GLN A 307 14.34 -28.68 9.63
CA GLN A 307 13.25 -29.07 8.71
C GLN A 307 13.75 -29.87 7.48
N GLY A 308 15.08 -29.97 7.32
CA GLY A 308 15.70 -30.58 6.14
C GLY A 308 15.42 -29.83 4.84
N MET A 309 15.23 -28.52 4.95
CA MET A 309 15.15 -27.58 3.82
C MET A 309 16.41 -26.69 3.81
N PRO A 310 16.99 -26.40 2.65
CA PRO A 310 18.12 -25.48 2.54
C PRO A 310 17.75 -24.06 3.02
N ILE A 311 18.74 -23.34 3.55
CA ILE A 311 18.59 -21.97 4.06
C ILE A 311 19.35 -21.01 3.16
N ILE A 312 18.62 -20.10 2.53
CA ILE A 312 19.13 -19.00 1.73
C ILE A 312 19.52 -17.85 2.67
N ILE A 313 20.78 -17.41 2.61
CA ILE A 313 21.30 -16.34 3.48
C ILE A 313 22.36 -15.48 2.78
N ASN A 314 22.41 -14.20 3.13
CA ASN A 314 23.48 -13.30 2.69
C ASN A 314 24.85 -13.79 3.20
N ARG A 315 25.87 -13.82 2.33
CA ARG A 315 27.23 -14.31 2.67
C ARG A 315 27.83 -13.57 3.87
N GLY A 316 27.64 -12.26 3.97
CA GLY A 316 28.25 -11.42 5.00
C GLY A 316 27.82 -11.82 6.42
N ALA A 317 26.50 -11.87 6.65
CA ALA A 317 25.95 -12.28 7.94
C ALA A 317 25.87 -13.81 8.11
N GLY A 318 25.83 -14.55 7.01
CA GLY A 318 25.68 -16.00 7.01
C GLY A 318 26.93 -16.73 7.50
N VAL A 319 28.14 -16.29 7.12
CA VAL A 319 29.36 -17.01 7.51
C VAL A 319 29.55 -17.04 9.03
N PRO A 320 29.48 -15.93 9.78
CA PRO A 320 29.55 -15.98 11.25
C PRO A 320 28.45 -16.83 11.87
N MET A 321 27.22 -16.71 11.36
CA MET A 321 26.08 -17.49 11.84
C MET A 321 26.30 -19.00 11.67
N MET A 322 26.78 -19.45 10.50
CA MET A 322 27.07 -20.86 10.26
C MET A 322 28.15 -21.39 11.21
N LYS A 323 29.16 -20.57 11.55
CA LYS A 323 30.20 -20.96 12.52
C LYS A 323 29.63 -21.14 13.92
N CYS A 324 28.77 -20.24 14.39
CA CYS A 324 28.08 -20.39 15.68
C CYS A 324 27.28 -21.68 15.72
N ILE A 325 26.45 -21.92 14.70
CA ILE A 325 25.62 -23.13 14.63
C ILE A 325 26.50 -24.40 14.59
N ALA A 326 27.62 -24.37 13.87
CA ALA A 326 28.52 -25.51 13.79
C ALA A 326 29.30 -25.76 15.10
N ASN A 327 29.71 -24.71 15.80
CA ASN A 327 30.33 -24.84 17.12
C ASN A 327 29.34 -25.35 18.17
N THR A 328 28.05 -24.97 18.06
CA THR A 328 26.98 -25.45 18.94
C THR A 328 26.59 -26.90 18.67
N LEU A 329 26.45 -27.29 17.40
CA LEU A 329 25.85 -28.59 17.04
C LEU A 329 26.88 -29.72 16.97
N VAL A 330 28.05 -29.46 16.38
CA VAL A 330 29.07 -30.49 16.07
C VAL A 330 30.43 -30.22 16.71
N GLY A 331 30.52 -29.20 17.56
CA GLY A 331 31.74 -28.86 18.30
C GLY A 331 32.89 -28.39 17.40
N ASN A 332 32.58 -27.91 16.20
CA ASN A 332 33.59 -27.43 15.26
C ASN A 332 33.06 -26.24 14.45
N PRO A 333 33.64 -25.03 14.59
CA PRO A 333 33.16 -23.86 13.87
C PRO A 333 33.48 -23.88 12.37
N ASN A 334 34.32 -24.81 11.88
CA ASN A 334 34.68 -24.87 10.47
C ASN A 334 33.57 -25.50 9.63
N VAL A 335 32.98 -24.69 8.75
CA VAL A 335 31.89 -25.10 7.87
C VAL A 335 32.44 -25.48 6.50
N ALA A 336 32.23 -26.73 6.09
CA ALA A 336 32.62 -27.19 4.76
C ALA A 336 31.87 -26.38 3.71
N SER A 337 32.61 -25.78 2.77
CA SER A 337 32.06 -24.87 1.77
C SER A 337 32.48 -25.30 0.37
N LEU A 338 31.53 -25.33 -0.56
CA LEU A 338 31.76 -25.52 -1.99
C LEU A 338 31.40 -24.21 -2.69
N THR A 339 32.33 -23.68 -3.48
CA THR A 339 32.10 -22.44 -4.23
C THR A 339 31.77 -22.77 -5.67
N TYR A 340 30.71 -22.14 -6.18
CA TYR A 340 30.32 -22.28 -7.59
C TYR A 340 31.46 -21.85 -8.52
N ASN A 341 31.68 -22.65 -9.56
CA ASN A 341 32.50 -22.32 -10.71
C ASN A 341 31.80 -22.85 -11.97
N ARG A 342 32.17 -22.35 -13.16
CA ARG A 342 31.45 -22.64 -14.41
C ARG A 342 31.55 -24.09 -14.86
N ASP A 343 32.60 -24.80 -14.43
CA ASP A 343 32.91 -26.16 -14.85
C ASP A 343 32.44 -27.20 -13.82
N ILE A 344 31.72 -26.76 -12.79
CA ILE A 344 31.29 -27.62 -11.69
C ILE A 344 30.27 -28.65 -12.18
N SER A 345 30.55 -29.92 -11.89
CA SER A 345 29.70 -31.03 -12.28
C SER A 345 28.71 -31.43 -11.18
N VAL A 346 27.59 -32.02 -11.58
CA VAL A 346 26.60 -32.64 -10.67
C VAL A 346 27.28 -33.62 -9.71
N GLN A 347 28.24 -34.40 -10.21
CA GLN A 347 28.96 -35.41 -9.44
C GLN A 347 29.85 -34.78 -8.37
N GLU A 348 30.44 -33.61 -8.63
CA GLU A 348 31.22 -32.88 -7.62
C GLU A 348 30.33 -32.35 -6.49
N ILE A 349 29.14 -31.85 -6.82
CA ILE A 349 28.15 -31.40 -5.82
C ILE A 349 27.68 -32.59 -4.99
N GLU A 350 27.33 -33.72 -5.63
CA GLU A 350 26.90 -34.94 -4.95
C GLU A 350 28.02 -35.50 -4.06
N ALA A 351 29.27 -35.53 -4.54
CA ALA A 351 30.42 -35.95 -3.76
C ALA A 351 30.66 -35.05 -2.54
N PHE A 352 30.50 -33.73 -2.69
CA PHE A 352 30.58 -32.78 -1.58
C PHE A 352 29.46 -32.99 -0.55
N LEU A 353 28.22 -33.20 -1.00
CA LEU A 353 27.09 -33.47 -0.09
C LEU A 353 27.25 -34.82 0.64
N LEU A 354 27.95 -35.80 0.07
CA LEU A 354 28.27 -37.08 0.72
C LEU A 354 29.37 -36.96 1.80
N VAL A 355 30.10 -35.85 1.89
CA VAL A 355 31.09 -35.62 2.97
C VAL A 355 30.41 -35.72 4.34
N LYS A 356 31.10 -36.21 5.38
CA LYS A 356 30.53 -36.39 6.73
C LYS A 356 30.11 -35.09 7.46
N ALA A 357 30.31 -33.91 6.88
CA ALA A 357 29.94 -32.63 7.48
C ALA A 357 28.42 -32.50 7.65
N ARG A 358 27.95 -32.17 8.86
CA ARG A 358 26.53 -31.97 9.20
C ARG A 358 25.95 -30.68 8.64
N ILE A 359 26.77 -29.62 8.66
CA ILE A 359 26.47 -28.28 8.17
C ILE A 359 27.38 -28.00 7.00
N VAL A 360 26.81 -27.59 5.87
CA VAL A 360 27.54 -27.34 4.62
C VAL A 360 27.07 -26.04 3.98
N CYS A 361 27.97 -25.36 3.27
CA CYS A 361 27.69 -24.14 2.54
C CYS A 361 27.90 -24.36 1.03
N LEU A 362 26.89 -24.07 0.23
CA LEU A 362 26.98 -23.96 -1.22
C LEU A 362 26.98 -22.49 -1.60
N ASP A 363 28.16 -21.98 -1.96
CA ASP A 363 28.38 -20.56 -2.15
C ASP A 363 28.29 -20.12 -3.61
N GLY A 364 27.35 -19.20 -3.90
CA GLY A 364 27.19 -18.61 -5.23
C GLY A 364 26.46 -19.49 -6.24
N PHE A 365 25.76 -20.54 -5.82
CA PHE A 365 25.01 -21.41 -6.73
C PHE A 365 23.70 -20.80 -7.22
N LEU A 366 23.00 -20.06 -6.35
CA LEU A 366 21.70 -19.47 -6.65
C LEU A 366 21.82 -18.44 -7.79
N GLY A 367 21.08 -18.67 -8.87
CA GLY A 367 21.09 -17.86 -10.10
C GLY A 367 22.25 -18.15 -11.07
N ASN A 368 23.20 -19.02 -10.70
CA ASN A 368 24.32 -19.42 -11.55
C ASN A 368 24.29 -20.91 -11.95
N TYR A 369 23.65 -21.75 -11.15
CA TYR A 369 23.46 -23.18 -11.40
C TYR A 369 21.97 -23.48 -11.63
N ASN A 370 21.67 -24.57 -12.35
CA ASN A 370 20.29 -25.00 -12.59
C ASN A 370 19.58 -25.31 -11.26
N GLU A 371 18.58 -24.51 -10.89
CA GLU A 371 17.91 -24.62 -9.60
C GLU A 371 17.16 -25.94 -9.44
N THR A 372 16.53 -26.44 -10.50
CA THR A 372 15.79 -27.72 -10.45
C THR A 372 16.71 -28.90 -10.16
N GLU A 373 17.88 -28.92 -10.81
CA GLU A 373 18.87 -29.97 -10.59
C GLU A 373 19.50 -29.86 -9.19
N LEU A 374 19.80 -28.64 -8.74
CA LEU A 374 20.31 -28.40 -7.39
C LEU A 374 19.30 -28.86 -6.32
N LEU A 375 18.04 -28.45 -6.43
CA LEU A 375 17.00 -28.84 -5.47
C LEU A 375 16.80 -30.37 -5.44
N ALA A 376 16.83 -31.04 -6.59
CA ALA A 376 16.72 -32.49 -6.68
C ALA A 376 17.89 -33.22 -5.99
N LEU A 377 19.09 -32.64 -5.96
CA LEU A 377 20.21 -33.15 -5.17
C LEU A 377 19.97 -32.92 -3.68
N LEU A 378 19.57 -31.71 -3.29
CA LEU A 378 19.37 -31.34 -1.89
C LEU A 378 18.25 -32.15 -1.21
N GLU A 379 17.20 -32.50 -1.94
CA GLU A 379 16.12 -33.37 -1.46
C GLU A 379 16.60 -34.78 -1.03
N ARG A 380 17.75 -35.24 -1.54
CA ARG A 380 18.34 -36.54 -1.16
C ARG A 380 19.17 -36.45 0.13
N HIS A 381 19.42 -35.24 0.61
CA HIS A 381 20.32 -34.94 1.73
C HIS A 381 19.63 -34.13 2.84
N ARG A 382 18.35 -34.41 3.12
CA ARG A 382 17.56 -33.67 4.12
C ARG A 382 18.06 -33.82 5.56
N ASN A 383 18.93 -34.80 5.82
CA ASN A 383 19.64 -34.96 7.09
C ASN A 383 20.75 -33.91 7.31
N LYS A 384 20.99 -33.01 6.36
CA LYS A 384 22.01 -31.95 6.44
C LYS A 384 21.39 -30.57 6.56
N ILE A 385 22.10 -29.68 7.24
CA ILE A 385 21.80 -28.24 7.25
C ILE A 385 22.61 -27.66 6.10
N VAL A 386 21.92 -27.28 5.03
CA VAL A 386 22.54 -26.76 3.82
C VAL A 386 22.27 -25.27 3.74
N PHE A 387 23.32 -24.45 3.74
CA PHE A 387 23.23 -23.02 3.48
C PHE A 387 23.52 -22.73 2.01
N LEU A 388 22.67 -21.92 1.40
CA LEU A 388 22.85 -21.38 0.06
C LEU A 388 23.19 -19.90 0.20
N THR A 389 24.45 -19.54 -0.02
CA THR A 389 24.89 -18.14 0.18
C THR A 389 24.81 -17.32 -1.10
N LEU A 390 24.42 -16.06 -0.91
CA LEU A 390 24.32 -15.05 -1.96
C LEU A 390 25.10 -13.79 -1.58
N ALA A 391 25.63 -13.09 -2.59
CA ALA A 391 26.42 -11.88 -2.37
C ALA A 391 25.57 -10.68 -1.94
N TYR A 392 24.36 -10.54 -2.51
CA TYR A 392 23.42 -9.47 -2.20
C TYR A 392 21.98 -9.96 -2.37
N ASP A 393 21.10 -9.64 -1.41
CA ASP A 393 19.73 -10.18 -1.32
C ASP A 393 18.88 -9.88 -2.56
N ARG A 394 19.15 -8.76 -3.24
CA ARG A 394 18.48 -8.36 -4.47
C ARG A 394 18.57 -9.41 -5.60
N THR A 395 19.53 -10.33 -5.56
CA THR A 395 19.60 -11.47 -6.50
C THR A 395 18.33 -12.30 -6.48
N LEU A 396 17.68 -12.44 -5.32
CA LEU A 396 16.46 -13.22 -5.17
C LEU A 396 15.27 -12.66 -5.95
N ARG A 397 15.35 -11.42 -6.45
CA ARG A 397 14.34 -10.83 -7.34
C ARG A 397 14.31 -11.49 -8.72
N PHE A 398 15.43 -12.10 -9.13
CA PHE A 398 15.59 -12.71 -10.45
C PHE A 398 15.42 -14.24 -10.42
N ILE A 399 15.27 -14.82 -9.23
CA ILE A 399 15.06 -16.26 -9.04
C ILE A 399 13.55 -16.53 -8.99
N PRO A 400 13.07 -17.63 -9.59
CA PRO A 400 11.67 -18.03 -9.48
C PRO A 400 11.20 -18.06 -8.03
N TYR A 401 10.03 -17.48 -7.79
CA TYR A 401 9.48 -17.29 -6.45
C TYR A 401 9.13 -18.61 -5.76
N GLU A 402 8.93 -19.65 -6.57
CA GLU A 402 8.67 -21.02 -6.16
C GLU A 402 9.80 -21.62 -5.32
N ILE A 403 11.03 -21.10 -5.41
CA ILE A 403 12.17 -21.59 -4.62
C ILE A 403 11.89 -21.52 -3.11
N PHE A 404 11.08 -20.56 -2.66
CA PHE A 404 10.72 -20.39 -1.25
C PHE A 404 9.75 -21.47 -0.71
N ARG A 405 9.30 -22.40 -1.56
CA ARG A 405 8.62 -23.63 -1.13
C ARG A 405 9.58 -24.75 -0.74
N TYR A 406 10.82 -24.66 -1.22
CA TYR A 406 11.84 -25.68 -1.02
C TYR A 406 12.98 -25.19 -0.15
N CYS A 407 13.09 -23.87 0.07
CA CYS A 407 14.14 -23.26 0.87
C CYS A 407 13.57 -22.22 1.84
N HIS A 408 14.18 -22.13 3.02
CA HIS A 408 13.98 -21.00 3.92
C HIS A 408 14.80 -19.81 3.46
N TYR A 409 14.26 -18.61 3.63
CA TYR A 409 15.02 -17.37 3.48
C TYR A 409 15.27 -16.78 4.87
N LEU A 410 16.54 -16.51 5.17
CA LEU A 410 17.00 -15.97 6.44
C LEU A 410 17.82 -14.72 6.16
N ASN A 411 17.30 -13.56 6.55
CA ASN A 411 18.00 -12.29 6.42
C ASN A 411 18.38 -11.75 7.80
N LEU A 412 19.68 -11.54 7.98
CA LEU A 412 20.29 -11.08 9.23
C LEU A 412 21.04 -9.76 9.06
N ASN A 413 20.86 -9.07 7.92
CA ASN A 413 21.67 -7.91 7.55
C ASN A 413 21.51 -6.72 8.50
N ARG A 414 20.41 -6.66 9.24
CA ARG A 414 20.11 -5.61 10.23
C ARG A 414 20.79 -5.83 11.57
N ILE A 415 21.39 -7.01 11.79
CA ILE A 415 22.17 -7.32 12.98
C ILE A 415 23.64 -7.03 12.65
N GLN A 416 24.06 -5.79 12.94
CA GLN A 416 25.37 -5.29 12.53
C GLN A 416 26.53 -6.17 13.01
N THR A 417 26.45 -6.76 14.20
CA THR A 417 27.49 -7.62 14.76
C THR A 417 27.73 -8.89 13.93
N LEU A 418 26.70 -9.43 13.29
CA LEU A 418 26.83 -10.58 12.39
C LEU A 418 27.52 -10.23 11.08
N THR A 419 27.55 -8.96 10.68
CA THR A 419 28.30 -8.51 9.49
C THR A 419 29.78 -8.24 9.78
N MET A 420 30.15 -8.18 11.06
CA MET A 420 31.54 -8.06 11.49
C MET A 420 32.13 -9.46 11.53
N SER A 421 33.27 -9.68 10.86
CA SER A 421 33.93 -10.99 10.80
C SER A 421 34.59 -11.36 12.13
N VAL A 422 33.78 -11.68 13.13
CA VAL A 422 34.22 -12.13 14.46
C VAL A 422 34.37 -13.65 14.42
N ASN A 423 35.45 -14.16 15.03
CA ASN A 423 35.65 -15.60 15.17
C ASN A 423 34.94 -16.09 16.43
N VAL A 424 34.34 -17.27 16.35
CA VAL A 424 33.76 -17.95 17.52
C VAL A 424 34.90 -18.44 18.40
N THR A 425 34.90 -17.99 19.65
CA THR A 425 35.83 -18.37 20.72
C THR A 425 35.15 -19.11 21.88
N GLU A 426 33.82 -19.19 21.88
CA GLU A 426 33.05 -19.97 22.86
C GLU A 426 33.43 -21.47 22.82
N ASP A 427 33.35 -22.12 23.97
CA ASP A 427 33.68 -23.54 24.10
C ASP A 427 32.78 -24.40 23.18
N PRO A 428 33.35 -25.36 22.43
CA PRO A 428 32.60 -26.19 21.50
C PRO A 428 31.62 -27.11 22.23
N SER A 429 30.42 -27.26 21.67
CA SER A 429 29.38 -28.17 22.18
C SER A 429 29.01 -29.22 21.14
N VAL A 430 28.59 -30.40 21.59
CA VAL A 430 28.07 -31.46 20.70
C VAL A 430 26.70 -31.85 21.21
N VAL A 431 25.68 -31.64 20.38
CA VAL A 431 24.29 -31.94 20.74
C VAL A 431 23.90 -33.27 20.10
N GLU A 432 23.25 -34.14 20.88
CA GLU A 432 22.74 -35.41 20.37
C GLU A 432 21.55 -35.17 19.44
N GLU A 433 21.54 -35.82 18.26
CA GLU A 433 20.48 -35.68 17.26
C GLU A 433 19.78 -37.02 17.00
N SER A 434 18.49 -36.97 16.70
CA SER A 434 17.68 -38.11 16.27
C SER A 434 16.94 -37.80 14.96
N GLU A 435 16.44 -38.85 14.29
CA GLU A 435 15.59 -38.67 13.11
C GLU A 435 14.30 -37.96 13.51
N ALA A 436 14.06 -36.79 12.91
CA ALA A 436 12.84 -36.04 13.11
C ALA A 436 11.76 -36.58 12.17
N ASP A 437 10.59 -36.91 12.72
CA ASP A 437 9.39 -37.04 11.90
C ASP A 437 8.89 -35.64 11.51
N THR A 438 8.40 -35.51 10.28
CA THR A 438 7.82 -34.24 9.79
C THR A 438 6.67 -33.84 10.71
N GLN A 439 6.88 -32.85 11.58
CA GLN A 439 5.82 -32.36 12.46
C GLN A 439 4.71 -31.74 11.61
N GLU A 440 3.49 -32.26 11.74
CA GLU A 440 2.30 -31.57 11.24
C GLU A 440 2.08 -30.32 12.10
N VAL A 441 2.46 -29.16 11.57
CA VAL A 441 2.20 -27.88 12.23
C VAL A 441 0.69 -27.60 12.14
N ASN A 442 0.03 -27.61 13.30
CA ASN A 442 -1.35 -27.15 13.39
C ASN A 442 -1.37 -25.63 13.29
N SER A 443 -1.66 -25.11 12.09
CA SER A 443 -1.71 -23.68 11.84
C SER A 443 -2.75 -23.00 12.74
N ASP A 444 -2.37 -21.94 13.45
CA ASP A 444 -3.32 -21.12 14.20
C ASP A 444 -4.12 -20.27 13.21
N ALA A 445 -5.43 -20.46 13.20
CA ALA A 445 -6.31 -19.82 12.22
C ALA A 445 -6.24 -18.28 12.26
N ARG A 446 -5.96 -17.68 13.43
CA ARG A 446 -5.94 -16.23 13.60
C ARG A 446 -4.63 -15.64 13.07
N PHE A 447 -3.48 -16.15 13.48
CA PHE A 447 -2.19 -15.61 13.04
C PHE A 447 -1.86 -16.01 11.60
N SER A 448 -2.32 -17.19 11.15
CA SER A 448 -2.24 -17.60 9.75
C SER A 448 -3.07 -16.68 8.84
N LEU A 449 -4.28 -16.29 9.28
CA LEU A 449 -5.11 -15.33 8.54
C LEU A 449 -4.46 -13.94 8.52
N LEU A 450 -3.89 -13.50 9.64
CA LEU A 450 -3.16 -12.24 9.69
C LEU A 450 -1.97 -12.26 8.71
N LEU A 451 -1.15 -13.31 8.71
CA LEU A 451 -0.06 -13.42 7.74
C LEU A 451 -0.59 -13.41 6.31
N LYS A 452 -1.70 -14.13 6.04
CA LYS A 452 -2.32 -14.16 4.71
C LYS A 452 -2.66 -12.77 4.22
N GLU A 453 -3.38 -11.98 5.03
CA GLU A 453 -3.76 -10.60 4.71
C GLU A 453 -2.52 -9.73 4.44
N LEU A 454 -1.46 -9.87 5.25
CA LEU A 454 -0.20 -9.15 5.05
C LEU A 454 0.48 -9.51 3.72
N LEU A 455 0.60 -10.81 3.44
CA LEU A 455 1.25 -11.29 2.22
C LEU A 455 0.46 -10.90 0.96
N ASP A 456 -0.86 -10.92 1.04
CA ASP A 456 -1.74 -10.46 -0.05
C ASP A 456 -1.54 -8.94 -0.30
N GLU A 457 -1.46 -8.11 0.74
CA GLU A 457 -1.17 -6.67 0.63
C GLU A 457 0.26 -6.38 0.13
N PHE A 458 1.24 -7.22 0.46
CA PHE A 458 2.61 -7.12 -0.07
C PHE A 458 2.75 -7.64 -1.51
N GLY A 459 1.69 -8.22 -2.09
CA GLY A 459 1.69 -8.72 -3.47
C GLY A 459 2.33 -10.10 -3.66
N PHE A 460 2.34 -10.94 -2.62
CA PHE A 460 2.86 -12.31 -2.70
C PHE A 460 1.86 -13.20 -3.45
N SER A 461 2.36 -14.20 -4.19
CA SER A 461 1.49 -15.12 -4.91
C SER A 461 0.60 -15.93 -3.94
N PRO A 462 -0.70 -16.18 -4.25
CA PRO A 462 -1.59 -16.94 -3.38
C PRO A 462 -1.06 -18.33 -3.01
N SER A 463 -0.31 -18.94 -3.93
CA SER A 463 0.26 -20.26 -3.79
C SER A 463 1.38 -20.29 -2.72
N LEU A 464 2.22 -19.25 -2.64
CA LEU A 464 3.23 -19.14 -1.58
C LEU A 464 2.62 -18.64 -0.27
N THR A 465 1.64 -17.74 -0.34
CA THR A 465 0.91 -17.27 0.85
C THR A 465 0.35 -18.45 1.63
N MET A 466 -0.37 -19.36 0.95
CA MET A 466 -0.91 -20.58 1.58
C MET A 466 0.18 -21.44 2.21
N HIS A 467 1.31 -21.63 1.51
CA HIS A 467 2.44 -22.41 2.03
C HIS A 467 3.04 -21.78 3.31
N LYS A 468 3.26 -20.47 3.31
CA LYS A 468 3.83 -19.76 4.47
C LYS A 468 2.86 -19.75 5.66
N CYS A 469 1.58 -19.54 5.42
CA CYS A 469 0.55 -19.56 6.46
C CYS A 469 0.43 -20.92 7.15
N ALA A 470 0.65 -22.03 6.44
CA ALA A 470 0.56 -23.36 7.02
C ALA A 470 1.56 -23.61 8.17
N HIS A 471 2.64 -22.82 8.24
CA HIS A 471 3.70 -22.97 9.23
C HIS A 471 3.58 -21.99 10.40
N ILE A 472 2.47 -21.25 10.53
CA ILE A 472 2.27 -20.28 11.61
C ILE A 472 1.33 -20.86 12.67
N SER A 473 1.88 -21.24 13.81
CA SER A 473 1.12 -21.80 14.94
C SER A 473 0.97 -20.82 16.12
N SER A 474 1.74 -19.74 16.15
CA SER A 474 1.71 -18.76 17.23
C SER A 474 2.00 -17.33 16.77
N GLU A 475 1.77 -16.33 17.64
CA GLU A 475 2.21 -14.96 17.39
C GLU A 475 3.73 -14.86 17.30
N GLN A 476 4.45 -15.69 18.05
CA GLN A 476 5.90 -15.72 18.03
C GLN A 476 6.40 -16.19 16.66
N ASP A 477 5.81 -17.24 16.09
CA ASP A 477 6.17 -17.76 14.76
C ASP A 477 5.92 -16.71 13.67
N LEU A 478 4.78 -16.00 13.79
CA LEU A 478 4.45 -14.87 12.93
C LEU A 478 5.52 -13.79 13.02
N CYS A 479 5.90 -13.39 14.24
CA CYS A 479 6.90 -12.35 14.45
C CYS A 479 8.29 -12.77 13.97
N CYS A 480 8.71 -14.01 14.19
CA CYS A 480 9.95 -14.59 13.66
C CYS A 480 9.97 -14.52 12.13
N THR A 481 8.89 -14.99 11.51
CA THR A 481 8.72 -15.00 10.05
C THR A 481 8.72 -13.58 9.48
N LEU A 482 8.07 -12.63 10.14
CA LEU A 482 8.08 -11.23 9.72
C LEU A 482 9.48 -10.62 9.85
N ALA A 483 10.16 -10.82 10.98
CA ALA A 483 11.45 -10.20 11.30
C ALA A 483 12.57 -10.60 10.33
N PHE A 484 12.68 -11.88 10.02
CA PHE A 484 13.87 -12.44 9.36
C PHE A 484 13.62 -13.01 7.97
N ASN A 485 12.36 -13.09 7.52
CA ASN A 485 12.01 -13.61 6.21
C ASN A 485 11.20 -12.59 5.39
N ILE A 486 9.98 -12.26 5.83
CA ILE A 486 9.03 -11.51 4.99
C ILE A 486 9.39 -10.04 4.87
N LEU A 487 9.55 -9.31 5.97
CA LEU A 487 9.82 -7.87 5.91
C LEU A 487 11.19 -7.57 5.27
N PRO A 488 12.26 -8.33 5.56
CA PRO A 488 13.50 -8.18 4.81
C PRO A 488 13.37 -8.51 3.32
N TYR A 489 12.55 -9.50 2.95
CA TYR A 489 12.29 -9.78 1.53
C TYR A 489 11.59 -8.60 0.85
N CYS A 490 10.58 -8.03 1.50
CA CYS A 490 9.88 -6.83 1.02
C CYS A 490 10.85 -5.65 0.81
N VAL A 491 11.67 -5.32 1.81
CA VAL A 491 12.56 -4.15 1.73
C VAL A 491 13.78 -4.42 0.84
N ASP A 492 14.51 -5.50 1.09
CA ASP A 492 15.84 -5.70 0.51
C ASP A 492 15.76 -6.30 -0.92
N VAL A 493 14.73 -7.11 -1.20
CA VAL A 493 14.54 -7.78 -2.49
C VAL A 493 13.54 -7.06 -3.38
N LEU A 494 12.31 -6.84 -2.89
CA LEU A 494 11.24 -6.23 -3.66
C LEU A 494 11.37 -4.70 -3.75
N GLN A 495 12.07 -4.07 -2.80
CA GLN A 495 12.20 -2.62 -2.68
C GLN A 495 10.86 -1.94 -2.44
N ILE A 496 10.04 -2.55 -1.56
CA ILE A 496 8.75 -2.02 -1.13
C ILE A 496 8.83 -1.63 0.36
N ALA A 497 8.19 -0.53 0.73
CA ALA A 497 8.12 -0.06 2.12
C ALA A 497 6.89 -0.68 2.83
N PRO A 498 7.07 -1.67 3.73
CA PRO A 498 5.94 -2.44 4.28
C PRO A 498 4.93 -1.57 5.04
N PHE A 499 5.41 -0.54 5.75
CA PHE A 499 4.57 0.39 6.51
C PHE A 499 3.78 1.38 5.63
N GLU A 500 4.18 1.61 4.38
CA GLU A 500 3.46 2.49 3.46
C GLU A 500 2.40 1.71 2.66
N ILE A 501 2.68 0.44 2.36
CA ILE A 501 1.86 -0.36 1.44
C ILE A 501 0.78 -1.15 2.17
N SER A 502 1.06 -1.65 3.37
CA SER A 502 0.13 -2.53 4.08
C SER A 502 -0.57 -1.81 5.23
N GLU A 503 -1.84 -1.45 5.03
CA GLU A 503 -2.70 -0.96 6.10
C GLU A 503 -2.84 -1.99 7.22
N ARG A 504 -2.88 -3.29 6.86
CA ARG A 504 -2.99 -4.36 7.85
C ARG A 504 -1.75 -4.44 8.72
N PHE A 505 -0.57 -4.27 8.13
CA PHE A 505 0.68 -4.23 8.86
C PHE A 505 0.74 -3.03 9.80
N VAL A 506 0.30 -1.85 9.34
CA VAL A 506 0.19 -0.65 10.19
C VAL A 506 -0.79 -0.86 11.35
N LYS A 507 -1.92 -1.54 11.13
CA LYS A 507 -2.87 -1.87 12.21
C LYS A 507 -2.28 -2.84 13.23
N TYR A 508 -1.42 -3.77 12.80
CA TYR A 508 -0.80 -4.78 13.67
C TYR A 508 0.44 -4.26 14.41
N ALA A 509 1.36 -3.63 13.69
CA ALA A 509 2.69 -3.21 14.14
C ALA A 509 2.94 -1.68 14.09
N GLY A 510 1.92 -0.86 13.79
CA GLY A 510 1.99 0.60 13.91
C GLY A 510 1.92 1.10 15.35
N ASP A 511 1.86 2.42 15.57
CA ASP A 511 1.87 3.04 16.92
C ASP A 511 0.80 2.46 17.86
N LYS A 512 -0.42 2.32 17.32
CA LYS A 512 -1.59 1.78 18.02
C LYS A 512 -1.70 0.26 17.93
N GLY A 513 -0.74 -0.40 17.27
CA GLY A 513 -0.70 -1.84 17.08
C GLY A 513 -0.46 -2.63 18.37
N ARG A 514 -0.93 -3.88 18.38
CA ARG A 514 -0.83 -4.82 19.51
C ARG A 514 0.38 -5.75 19.43
N CYS A 515 1.13 -5.76 18.32
CA CYS A 515 2.32 -6.58 18.16
C CYS A 515 3.36 -6.25 19.25
N SER A 516 3.87 -7.28 19.93
CA SER A 516 4.91 -7.16 20.96
C SER A 516 6.23 -6.62 20.39
N TYR A 517 6.55 -6.93 19.14
CA TYR A 517 7.80 -6.53 18.46
C TYR A 517 7.63 -5.33 17.54
N LYS A 518 6.58 -4.52 17.72
CA LYS A 518 6.31 -3.35 16.87
C LYS A 518 7.44 -2.33 16.82
N ASN A 519 8.15 -2.13 17.94
CA ASN A 519 9.26 -1.18 18.02
C ASN A 519 10.43 -1.66 17.17
N LEU A 520 10.78 -2.94 17.29
CA LEU A 520 11.79 -3.61 16.45
C LEU A 520 11.44 -3.48 14.97
N PHE A 521 10.19 -3.79 14.58
CA PHE A 521 9.78 -3.69 13.18
C PHE A 521 9.87 -2.27 12.63
N LYS A 522 9.50 -1.26 13.42
CA LYS A 522 9.64 0.13 13.00
C LYS A 522 11.09 0.55 12.86
N GLU A 523 11.92 0.20 13.83
CA GLU A 523 13.36 0.50 13.78
C GLU A 523 13.98 -0.07 12.50
N TRP A 524 13.57 -1.28 12.12
CA TRP A 524 14.15 -2.02 11.01
C TRP A 524 13.54 -1.75 9.63
N PHE A 525 12.27 -1.35 9.56
CA PHE A 525 11.50 -1.35 8.29
C PHE A 525 10.58 -0.14 8.06
N ALA A 526 10.51 0.85 8.96
CA ALA A 526 9.68 2.04 8.76
C ALA A 526 10.36 3.17 7.96
N ARG A 527 11.53 2.91 7.37
CA ARG A 527 12.31 3.89 6.61
C ARG A 527 12.26 3.64 5.12
#